data_AF-A0A947FU41-F1
#
_entry.id   AF-A0A947FU41-F1
#
_cell.length_a   1.000
_cell.length_b   1.000
_cell.length_c   1.000
_cell.angle_alpha   90.00
_cell.angle_beta   90.00
_cell.angle_gamma   90.00
#
_symmetry.space_group_name_H-M   'P 1'
#
loop_
_entity.id
_entity.type
_entity.pdbx_description
1 polymer ?
#
loop_
_entity_poly.entity_id
_entity_poly.type
_entity_poly.pdbx_seq_one_letter_code
_entity_poly.pdbx_strand_id
1 'polypeptide(L)'
;MLINTLFLFLLELLPLFLFSALVAGVVNLSPFKPTLIVRSYLIGFGLGLLLITSVDYISMAFDGRGLELFMFSISFIQVFCFTLYLYLGSKHRHARHLLAVVMILITMTTSVNFLSYFTVLWQSQGASQALLLGAIIGAGFSASLAILLYFFVMLIEKYIPLISLFITGVFLTGQLANKTNLLAQIGLIDGEVLWTTEAIFSEQTVVGHV
;
A
#
# COMPACT_ATOMS: atom_id res chain seq x y z
N MET A 1 15.08 18.79 2.57
CA MET A 1 14.10 18.83 1.46
C MET A 1 14.21 17.60 0.57
N LEU A 2 15.37 17.35 -0.06
CA LEU A 2 15.55 16.19 -0.94
C LEU A 2 15.36 14.84 -0.23
N ILE A 3 16.05 14.62 0.90
CA ILE A 3 15.93 13.38 1.70
C ILE A 3 14.48 13.17 2.18
N ASN A 4 13.79 14.20 2.66
CA ASN A 4 12.40 14.08 3.11
C ASN A 4 11.45 13.70 1.96
N THR A 5 11.68 14.25 0.76
CA THR A 5 10.87 13.90 -0.41
C THR A 5 11.14 12.46 -0.84
N LEU A 6 12.41 12.05 -0.85
CA LEU A 6 12.80 10.68 -1.13
C LEU A 6 12.17 9.70 -0.11
N PHE A 7 12.25 10.02 1.18
CA PHE A 7 11.67 9.21 2.25
C PHE A 7 10.14 9.11 2.13
N LEU A 8 9.47 10.21 1.81
CA LEU A 8 8.02 10.21 1.54
C LEU A 8 7.67 9.29 0.36
N PHE A 9 8.41 9.37 -0.75
CA PHE A 9 8.18 8.48 -1.90
C PHE A 9 8.43 7.01 -1.55
N LEU A 10 9.48 6.73 -0.77
CA LEU A 10 9.79 5.38 -0.30
C LEU A 10 8.75 4.84 0.68
N LEU A 11 8.21 5.65 1.57
CA LEU A 11 7.23 5.18 2.54
C LEU A 11 5.84 5.02 1.92
N GLU A 12 5.38 6.02 1.17
CA GLU A 12 3.99 6.07 0.74
C GLU A 12 3.77 5.43 -0.64
N LEU A 13 4.66 5.65 -1.62
CA LEU A 13 4.47 5.10 -2.98
C LEU A 13 5.01 3.68 -3.14
N LEU A 14 6.05 3.29 -2.39
CA LEU A 14 6.65 1.96 -2.53
C LEU A 14 5.62 0.82 -2.35
N PRO A 15 4.72 0.83 -1.34
CA PRO A 15 3.72 -0.22 -1.18
C PRO A 15 2.84 -0.39 -2.43
N LEU A 16 2.50 0.72 -3.11
CA LEU A 16 1.70 0.68 -4.33
C LEU A 16 2.45 0.03 -5.49
N PHE A 17 3.73 0.33 -5.65
CA PHE A 17 4.60 -0.29 -6.66
C PHE A 17 4.81 -1.78 -6.37
N LEU A 18 5.10 -2.15 -5.11
CA LEU A 18 5.30 -3.54 -4.73
C LEU A 18 4.02 -4.37 -4.90
N PHE A 19 2.86 -3.85 -4.49
CA PHE A 19 1.59 -4.55 -4.67
C PHE A 19 1.28 -4.81 -6.15
N SER A 20 1.60 -3.84 -7.01
CA SER A 20 1.42 -3.98 -8.46
C SER A 20 2.25 -5.12 -9.05
N ALA A 21 3.50 -5.25 -8.58
CA ALA A 21 4.40 -6.31 -8.98
C ALA A 21 3.93 -7.68 -8.48
N LEU A 22 3.45 -7.75 -7.23
CA LEU A 22 2.87 -8.97 -6.64
C LEU A 22 1.65 -9.44 -7.44
N VAL A 23 0.71 -8.53 -7.71
CA VAL A 23 -0.49 -8.81 -8.50
C VAL A 23 -0.13 -9.25 -9.92
N ALA A 24 0.79 -8.56 -10.58
CA ALA A 24 1.20 -8.88 -11.95
C ALA A 24 1.91 -10.25 -12.03
N GLY A 25 2.67 -10.62 -10.99
CA GLY A 25 3.34 -11.92 -10.89
C GLY A 25 2.38 -13.07 -10.59
N VAL A 26 1.43 -12.89 -9.67
CA VAL A 26 0.40 -13.90 -9.31
C VAL A 26 -0.60 -14.11 -10.44
N VAL A 27 -1.09 -13.01 -11.01
CA VAL A 27 -2.00 -13.06 -12.14
C VAL A 27 -1.17 -13.07 -13.40
N ASN A 28 -0.47 -14.19 -13.66
CA ASN A 28 0.18 -14.51 -14.95
C ASN A 28 -0.56 -13.77 -16.06
N LEU A 29 0.03 -12.72 -16.68
CA LEU A 29 -0.67 -11.62 -17.40
C LEU A 29 -1.65 -12.02 -18.53
N SER A 30 -1.88 -13.31 -18.80
CA SER A 30 -2.80 -13.80 -19.81
C SER A 30 -4.27 -13.37 -19.60
N PRO A 31 -4.84 -13.30 -18.36
CA PRO A 31 -6.21 -12.84 -18.17
C PRO A 31 -6.35 -11.38 -17.69
N PHE A 32 -5.31 -10.76 -17.11
CA PHE A 32 -5.40 -9.40 -16.61
C PHE A 32 -4.98 -8.43 -17.71
N LYS A 33 -5.96 -7.87 -18.41
CA LYS A 33 -5.69 -6.86 -19.43
C LYS A 33 -4.99 -5.67 -18.76
N PRO A 34 -3.88 -5.15 -19.32
CA PRO A 34 -3.20 -3.97 -18.78
C PRO A 34 -4.16 -2.78 -18.65
N THR A 35 -5.21 -2.75 -19.47
CA THR A 35 -6.31 -1.77 -19.38
C THR A 35 -7.04 -1.78 -18.03
N LEU A 36 -7.22 -2.94 -17.39
CA LEU A 36 -7.89 -3.03 -16.09
C LEU A 36 -7.00 -2.49 -14.97
N ILE A 37 -5.70 -2.74 -15.03
CA ILE A 37 -4.72 -2.20 -14.07
C ILE A 37 -4.71 -0.68 -14.14
N VAL A 38 -4.54 -0.13 -15.35
CA VAL A 38 -4.53 1.32 -15.58
C VAL A 38 -5.85 1.96 -15.13
N ARG A 39 -6.99 1.35 -15.45
CA ARG A 39 -8.31 1.83 -14.98
C ARG A 39 -8.41 1.82 -13.45
N SER A 40 -7.92 0.77 -12.79
CA SER A 40 -7.95 0.66 -11.33
C SER A 40 -7.12 1.78 -10.68
N TYR A 41 -5.95 2.08 -11.23
CA TYR A 41 -5.14 3.22 -10.77
C TYR A 41 -5.81 4.57 -10.98
N LEU A 42 -6.38 4.81 -12.17
CA LEU A 42 -7.08 6.08 -12.44
C LEU A 42 -8.27 6.27 -11.51
N ILE A 43 -9.07 5.22 -11.29
CA ILE A 43 -10.21 5.27 -10.38
C ILE A 43 -9.75 5.47 -8.95
N GLY A 44 -8.76 4.71 -8.48
CA GLY A 44 -8.23 4.83 -7.12
C GLY A 44 -7.61 6.19 -6.84
N PHE A 45 -6.83 6.73 -7.79
CA PHE A 45 -6.26 8.07 -7.68
C PHE A 45 -7.34 9.15 -7.69
N GLY A 46 -8.35 9.02 -8.56
CA GLY A 46 -9.51 9.93 -8.57
C GLY A 46 -10.31 9.90 -7.26
N LEU A 47 -10.54 8.73 -6.68
CA LEU A 47 -11.15 8.59 -5.36
C LEU A 47 -10.26 9.17 -4.25
N GLY A 48 -8.94 9.04 -4.37
CA GLY A 48 -8.00 9.68 -3.44
C GLY A 48 -8.08 11.21 -3.48
N LEU A 49 -8.19 11.80 -4.68
CA LEU A 49 -8.42 13.25 -4.84
C LEU A 49 -9.77 13.70 -4.31
N LEU A 50 -10.81 12.89 -4.40
CA LEU A 50 -12.08 13.21 -3.75
C LEU A 50 -11.95 13.12 -2.23
N LEU A 51 -11.28 12.09 -1.72
CA LEU A 51 -11.11 11.88 -0.30
C LEU A 51 -10.33 13.02 0.35
N ILE A 52 -9.24 13.51 -0.25
CA ILE A 52 -8.43 14.60 0.34
C ILE A 52 -9.26 15.87 0.59
N THR A 53 -10.22 16.18 -0.29
CA THR A 53 -11.13 17.33 -0.09
C THR A 53 -12.16 17.10 1.02
N SER A 54 -12.40 15.85 1.39
CA SER A 54 -13.37 15.44 2.41
C SER A 54 -12.71 15.06 3.74
N VAL A 55 -11.37 15.13 3.84
CA VAL A 55 -10.59 14.70 5.02
C VAL A 55 -11.06 15.41 6.29
N ASP A 56 -11.27 16.72 6.24
CA ASP A 56 -11.68 17.50 7.42
C ASP A 56 -13.07 17.05 7.93
N TYR A 57 -14.02 16.84 7.04
CA TYR A 57 -15.36 16.36 7.37
C TYR A 57 -15.34 14.95 7.97
N ILE A 58 -14.55 14.05 7.39
CA ILE A 58 -14.43 12.67 7.87
C ILE A 58 -13.67 12.65 9.22
N SER A 59 -12.67 13.51 9.38
CA SER A 59 -11.90 13.65 10.61
C SER A 59 -12.78 14.09 11.77
N MET A 60 -13.66 15.08 11.57
CA MET A 60 -14.58 15.58 12.60
C MET A 60 -15.65 14.56 13.02
N ALA A 61 -15.92 13.52 12.21
CA ALA A 61 -16.83 12.46 12.59
C ALA A 61 -16.25 11.64 13.76
N PHE A 62 -17.13 11.00 14.55
CA PHE A 62 -16.75 10.16 15.70
C PHE A 62 -15.80 10.88 16.68
N ASP A 63 -16.16 12.10 17.11
CA ASP A 63 -15.40 12.91 18.07
C ASP A 63 -13.93 13.13 17.67
N GLY A 64 -13.67 13.36 16.38
CA GLY A 64 -12.31 13.59 15.88
C GLY A 64 -11.55 12.32 15.46
N ARG A 65 -12.19 11.15 15.47
CA ARG A 65 -11.56 9.84 15.22
C ARG A 65 -11.96 9.20 13.89
N GLY A 66 -12.84 9.85 13.14
CA GLY A 66 -13.49 9.25 11.98
C GLY A 66 -12.53 8.91 10.84
N LEU A 67 -11.48 9.70 10.63
CA LEU A 67 -10.49 9.45 9.57
C LEU A 67 -9.70 8.17 9.81
N GLU A 68 -9.26 7.94 11.03
CA GLU A 68 -8.48 6.76 11.40
C GLU A 68 -9.31 5.49 11.27
N LEU A 69 -10.56 5.53 11.75
CA LEU A 69 -11.51 4.43 11.62
C LEU A 69 -11.84 4.15 10.14
N PHE A 70 -11.99 5.20 9.33
CA PHE A 70 -12.23 5.07 7.89
C PHE A 70 -11.05 4.42 7.16
N MET A 71 -9.83 4.87 7.43
CA MET A 71 -8.61 4.31 6.83
C MET A 71 -8.42 2.84 7.23
N PHE A 72 -8.64 2.50 8.51
CA PHE A 72 -8.60 1.12 8.95
C PHE A 72 -9.67 0.27 8.27
N SER A 73 -10.91 0.77 8.20
CA SER A 73 -12.02 0.06 7.57
C SER A 73 -11.74 -0.24 6.10
N ILE A 74 -11.14 0.70 5.36
CA ILE A 74 -10.72 0.46 3.97
C ILE A 74 -9.67 -0.65 3.91
N SER A 75 -8.64 -0.61 4.77
CA SER A 75 -7.61 -1.66 4.79
C SER A 75 -8.18 -3.02 5.19
N PHE A 76 -9.18 -3.05 6.07
CA PHE A 76 -9.88 -4.29 6.40
C PHE A 76 -10.67 -4.84 5.20
N ILE A 77 -11.37 -3.96 4.46
CA ILE A 77 -12.07 -4.33 3.22
C ILE A 77 -11.08 -4.85 2.15
N GLN A 78 -9.88 -4.27 2.04
CA GLN A 78 -8.84 -4.76 1.13
C GLN A 78 -8.48 -6.22 1.42
N VAL A 79 -8.20 -6.56 2.68
CA VAL A 79 -7.87 -7.93 3.10
C VAL A 79 -9.07 -8.85 2.85
N PHE A 80 -10.28 -8.42 3.21
CA PHE A 80 -11.50 -9.20 2.98
C PHE A 80 -11.73 -9.52 1.48
N CYS A 81 -11.59 -8.54 0.59
CA CYS A 81 -11.71 -8.74 -0.84
C CYS A 81 -10.63 -9.69 -1.39
N PHE A 82 -9.41 -9.65 -0.84
CA PHE A 82 -8.35 -10.57 -1.23
C PHE A 82 -8.61 -11.99 -0.73
N THR A 83 -9.08 -12.19 0.50
CA THR A 83 -9.50 -13.50 1.00
C THR A 83 -10.63 -14.09 0.17
N LEU A 84 -11.61 -13.26 -0.23
CA LEU A 84 -12.68 -13.69 -1.13
C LEU A 84 -12.16 -14.08 -2.52
N TYR A 85 -11.14 -13.38 -3.03
CA TYR A 85 -10.44 -13.76 -4.26
C TYR A 85 -9.79 -15.15 -4.14
N LEU A 86 -9.12 -15.43 -3.02
CA LEU A 86 -8.53 -16.75 -2.75
C LEU A 86 -9.60 -17.84 -2.69
N TYR A 87 -10.73 -17.57 -2.04
CA TYR A 87 -11.84 -18.52 -1.91
C TYR A 87 -12.52 -18.85 -3.25
N LEU A 88 -12.80 -17.84 -4.08
CA LEU A 88 -13.44 -18.04 -5.38
C LEU A 88 -12.50 -18.67 -6.43
N GLY A 89 -11.19 -18.46 -6.26
CA GLY A 89 -10.17 -18.92 -7.18
C GLY A 89 -10.09 -18.09 -8.48
N SER A 90 -8.92 -18.15 -9.11
CA SER A 90 -8.56 -17.28 -10.25
C SER A 90 -9.42 -17.47 -11.51
N LYS A 91 -10.08 -18.63 -11.65
CA LYS A 91 -10.95 -18.95 -12.79
C LYS A 91 -12.33 -18.30 -12.72
N HIS A 92 -12.74 -17.79 -11.55
CA HIS A 92 -14.05 -17.21 -11.37
C HIS A 92 -14.16 -15.84 -12.08
N ARG A 93 -15.29 -15.57 -12.73
CA ARG A 93 -15.53 -14.32 -13.49
C ARG A 93 -15.33 -13.06 -12.62
N HIS A 94 -15.72 -13.14 -11.36
CA HIS A 94 -15.64 -12.02 -10.42
C HIS A 94 -14.28 -11.87 -9.72
N ALA A 95 -13.39 -12.87 -9.80
CA ALA A 95 -12.09 -12.83 -9.14
C ALA A 95 -11.25 -11.62 -9.60
N ARG A 96 -11.29 -11.30 -10.90
CA ARG A 96 -10.57 -10.15 -11.44
C ARG A 96 -11.11 -8.81 -10.95
N HIS A 97 -12.42 -8.72 -10.73
CA HIS A 97 -13.05 -7.52 -10.20
C HIS A 97 -12.70 -7.30 -8.72
N LEU A 98 -12.63 -8.38 -7.93
CA LEU A 98 -12.18 -8.29 -6.54
C LEU A 98 -10.75 -7.76 -6.45
N LEU A 99 -9.86 -8.29 -7.28
CA LEU A 99 -8.47 -7.83 -7.30
C LEU A 99 -8.35 -6.38 -7.79
N ALA A 100 -9.17 -5.96 -8.76
CA ALA A 100 -9.27 -4.56 -9.16
C ALA A 100 -9.78 -3.66 -8.01
N VAL A 101 -10.75 -4.11 -7.21
CA VAL A 101 -11.22 -3.38 -6.02
C VAL A 101 -10.09 -3.23 -5.01
N VAL A 102 -9.30 -4.28 -4.73
CA VAL A 102 -8.14 -4.17 -3.84
C VAL A 102 -7.13 -3.13 -4.35
N MET A 103 -6.81 -3.16 -5.65
CA MET A 103 -5.93 -2.16 -6.28
C MET A 103 -6.47 -0.73 -6.15
N ILE A 104 -7.78 -0.53 -6.38
CA ILE A 104 -8.43 0.78 -6.25
C ILE A 104 -8.31 1.28 -4.82
N LEU A 105 -8.62 0.43 -3.84
CA LEU A 105 -8.59 0.79 -2.42
C LEU A 105 -7.17 1.11 -1.95
N ILE A 106 -6.16 0.30 -2.33
CA ILE A 106 -4.75 0.58 -1.99
C ILE A 106 -4.33 1.92 -2.59
N THR A 107 -4.66 2.13 -3.86
CA THR A 107 -4.30 3.37 -4.57
C THR A 107 -4.96 4.58 -3.92
N MET A 108 -6.24 4.48 -3.55
CA MET A 108 -6.95 5.53 -2.85
C MET A 108 -6.28 5.90 -1.53
N THR A 109 -5.98 4.91 -0.67
CA THR A 109 -5.36 5.16 0.64
C THR A 109 -3.96 5.72 0.53
N THR A 110 -3.15 5.19 -0.39
CA THR A 110 -1.77 5.67 -0.64
C THR A 110 -1.78 7.08 -1.21
N SER A 111 -2.66 7.37 -2.17
CA SER A 111 -2.71 8.68 -2.83
C SER A 111 -3.05 9.79 -1.84
N VAL A 112 -3.93 9.53 -0.88
CA VAL A 112 -4.34 10.53 0.12
C VAL A 112 -3.20 10.88 1.05
N ASN A 113 -2.51 9.88 1.61
CA ASN A 113 -1.34 10.14 2.47
C ASN A 113 -0.25 10.86 1.67
N PHE A 114 0.06 10.35 0.47
CA PHE A 114 1.06 10.95 -0.40
C PHE A 114 0.76 12.41 -0.71
N LEU A 115 -0.46 12.72 -1.17
CA LEU A 115 -0.85 14.09 -1.53
C LEU A 115 -0.88 15.02 -0.30
N SER A 116 -1.30 14.53 0.86
CA SER A 116 -1.29 15.30 2.10
C SER A 116 0.13 15.77 2.46
N TYR A 117 1.11 14.86 2.45
CA TYR A 117 2.49 15.25 2.72
C TYR A 117 3.15 16.03 1.57
N PHE A 118 2.83 15.68 0.31
CA PHE A 118 3.40 16.33 -0.86
C PHE A 118 2.99 17.80 -0.95
N THR A 119 1.75 18.14 -0.63
CA THR A 119 1.26 19.53 -0.63
C THR A 119 1.98 20.39 0.40
N VAL A 120 2.22 19.87 1.61
CA VAL A 120 2.99 20.57 2.66
C VAL A 120 4.44 20.83 2.21
N LEU A 121 5.09 19.83 1.61
CA LEU A 121 6.44 19.99 1.09
C LEU A 121 6.51 20.98 -0.08
N TRP A 122 5.49 21.00 -0.94
CA TRP A 122 5.42 21.93 -2.08
C TRP A 122 5.32 23.39 -1.63
N GLN A 123 4.61 23.66 -0.53
CA GLN A 123 4.43 25.01 0.01
C GLN A 123 5.69 25.56 0.72
N SER A 124 6.68 24.71 1.00
CA SER A 124 7.93 25.15 1.62
C SER A 124 8.79 25.96 0.63
N GLN A 125 9.27 27.14 1.07
CA GLN A 125 9.98 28.08 0.21
C GLN A 125 11.30 27.49 -0.33
N GLY A 126 11.55 27.67 -1.63
CA GLY A 126 12.84 27.36 -2.28
C GLY A 126 13.10 25.86 -2.56
N ALA A 127 12.12 24.98 -2.37
CA ALA A 127 12.32 23.53 -2.41
C ALA A 127 11.98 22.83 -3.74
N SER A 128 11.48 23.55 -4.75
CA SER A 128 10.88 22.93 -5.96
C SER A 128 11.84 22.02 -6.74
N GLN A 129 13.09 22.43 -6.94
CA GLN A 129 14.10 21.61 -7.62
C GLN A 129 14.49 20.37 -6.81
N ALA A 130 14.72 20.52 -5.51
CA ALA A 130 15.08 19.41 -4.63
C ALA A 130 13.93 18.40 -4.48
N LEU A 131 12.69 18.88 -4.52
CA LEU A 131 11.48 18.07 -4.46
C LEU A 131 11.26 17.29 -5.76
N LEU A 132 11.44 17.93 -6.93
CA LEU A 132 11.42 17.24 -8.23
C LEU A 132 12.52 16.19 -8.34
N LEU A 133 13.75 16.51 -7.92
CA LEU A 133 14.85 15.56 -7.95
C LEU A 133 14.57 14.37 -7.01
N GLY A 134 14.09 14.65 -5.79
CA GLY A 134 13.69 13.63 -4.83
C GLY A 134 12.56 12.73 -5.34
N ALA A 135 11.57 13.30 -6.03
CA ALA A 135 10.48 12.55 -6.66
C ALA A 135 10.96 11.62 -7.77
N ILE A 136 11.84 12.10 -8.66
CA ILE A 136 12.41 11.30 -9.75
C ILE A 136 13.24 10.14 -9.17
N ILE A 137 14.10 10.42 -8.20
CA ILE A 137 14.94 9.40 -7.56
C ILE A 137 14.07 8.38 -6.81
N GLY A 138 13.10 8.85 -6.02
CA GLY A 138 12.19 7.99 -5.26
C GLY A 138 11.36 7.08 -6.16
N ALA A 139 10.76 7.63 -7.22
CA ALA A 139 10.00 6.87 -8.20
C ALA A 139 10.87 5.87 -8.99
N GLY A 140 12.10 6.24 -9.33
CA GLY A 140 13.05 5.35 -10.00
C GLY A 140 13.44 4.16 -9.12
N PHE A 141 13.71 4.40 -7.84
CA PHE A 141 14.05 3.36 -6.88
C PHE A 141 12.87 2.41 -6.63
N SER A 142 11.68 2.94 -6.40
CA SER A 142 10.48 2.11 -6.19
C SER A 142 10.12 1.30 -7.43
N ALA A 143 10.28 1.86 -8.63
CA ALA A 143 10.08 1.13 -9.89
C ALA A 143 11.10 0.01 -10.08
N SER A 144 12.38 0.27 -9.77
CA SER A 144 13.44 -0.74 -9.87
C SER A 144 13.18 -1.93 -8.93
N LEU A 145 12.81 -1.66 -7.67
CA LEU A 145 12.43 -2.71 -6.72
C LEU A 145 11.19 -3.48 -7.16
N ALA A 146 10.18 -2.81 -7.70
CA ALA A 146 8.98 -3.47 -8.19
C ALA A 146 9.27 -4.39 -9.39
N ILE A 147 10.12 -3.97 -10.33
CA ILE A 147 10.54 -4.81 -11.46
C ILE A 147 11.28 -6.06 -10.96
N LEU A 148 12.20 -5.88 -10.00
CA LEU A 148 12.93 -7.00 -9.40
C LEU A 148 11.97 -7.97 -8.70
N LEU A 149 11.06 -7.45 -7.88
CA LEU A 149 10.04 -8.24 -7.20
C LEU A 149 9.14 -8.98 -8.20
N TYR A 150 8.75 -8.32 -9.29
CA TYR A 150 7.93 -8.95 -10.33
C TYR A 150 8.61 -10.18 -10.94
N PHE A 151 9.89 -10.09 -11.32
CA PHE A 151 10.63 -11.24 -11.84
C PHE A 151 10.81 -12.33 -10.79
N PHE A 152 11.05 -11.95 -9.53
CA PHE A 152 11.16 -12.89 -8.42
C PHE A 152 9.85 -13.67 -8.21
N VAL A 153 8.71 -12.97 -8.18
CA VAL A 153 7.38 -13.58 -8.04
C VAL A 153 7.05 -14.43 -9.25
N MET A 154 7.36 -13.99 -10.47
CA MET A 154 7.16 -14.80 -11.69
C MET A 154 7.94 -16.11 -11.63
N LEU A 155 9.19 -16.07 -11.13
CA LEU A 155 10.00 -17.27 -10.96
C LEU A 155 9.35 -18.22 -9.95
N ILE A 156 8.89 -17.70 -8.80
CA ILE A 156 8.19 -18.50 -7.78
C ILE A 156 6.88 -19.07 -8.33
N GLU A 157 6.08 -18.27 -9.02
CA GLU A 157 4.78 -18.66 -9.59
C GLU A 157 4.92 -19.88 -10.51
N LYS A 158 6.01 -19.95 -11.27
CA LYS A 158 6.32 -21.08 -12.17
C LYS A 158 6.48 -22.39 -11.42
N TYR A 159 7.06 -22.37 -10.22
CA TYR A 159 7.37 -23.59 -9.46
C TYR A 159 6.33 -23.87 -8.37
N ILE A 160 5.92 -22.85 -7.61
CA ILE A 160 5.04 -22.96 -6.45
C ILE A 160 4.10 -21.74 -6.37
N PRO A 161 2.96 -21.75 -7.09
CA PRO A 161 2.02 -20.62 -7.15
C PRO A 161 1.31 -20.35 -5.81
N LEU A 162 1.37 -21.28 -4.86
CA LEU A 162 0.85 -21.03 -3.51
C LEU A 162 1.70 -20.02 -2.73
N ILE A 163 3.01 -19.99 -2.98
CA ILE A 163 3.94 -19.11 -2.24
C ILE A 163 3.76 -17.66 -2.66
N SER A 164 3.57 -17.38 -3.96
CA SER A 164 3.29 -16.02 -4.45
C SER A 164 1.98 -15.45 -3.88
N LEU A 165 0.93 -16.29 -3.78
CA LEU A 165 -0.33 -15.94 -3.13
C LEU A 165 -0.13 -15.68 -1.64
N PHE A 166 0.67 -16.52 -0.97
CA PHE A 166 1.01 -16.32 0.43
C PHE A 166 1.76 -15.01 0.66
N ILE A 167 2.80 -14.71 -0.13
CA ILE A 167 3.55 -13.44 -0.07
C ILE A 167 2.61 -12.25 -0.27
N THR A 168 1.68 -12.34 -1.22
CA THR A 168 0.70 -11.27 -1.48
C THR A 168 -0.27 -11.10 -0.31
N GLY A 169 -0.70 -12.20 0.31
CA GLY A 169 -1.52 -12.17 1.52
C GLY A 169 -0.79 -11.53 2.70
N VAL A 170 0.45 -11.96 2.95
CA VAL A 170 1.31 -11.40 4.01
C VAL A 170 1.51 -9.90 3.80
N PHE A 171 1.75 -9.46 2.57
CA PHE A 171 1.88 -8.04 2.23
C PHE A 171 0.62 -7.24 2.59
N LEU A 172 -0.56 -7.72 2.20
CA LEU A 172 -1.83 -7.05 2.52
C LEU A 172 -2.14 -7.03 4.01
N THR A 173 -1.88 -8.13 4.72
CA THR A 173 -2.03 -8.18 6.18
C THR A 173 -1.02 -7.28 6.88
N GLY A 174 0.19 -7.13 6.35
CA GLY A 174 1.19 -6.18 6.86
C GLY A 174 0.73 -4.72 6.72
N GLN A 175 0.11 -4.37 5.59
CA GLN A 175 -0.51 -3.07 5.40
C GLN A 175 -1.66 -2.83 6.41
N LEU A 176 -2.48 -3.84 6.68
CA LEU A 176 -3.53 -3.76 7.70
C LEU A 176 -2.93 -3.56 9.11
N ALA A 177 -1.88 -4.31 9.46
CA ALA A 177 -1.19 -4.18 10.75
C ALA A 177 -0.58 -2.78 10.93
N ASN A 178 -0.05 -2.16 9.87
CA ASN A 178 0.37 -0.76 9.94
C ASN A 178 -0.78 0.20 10.26
N LYS A 179 -2.02 -0.13 9.86
CA LYS A 179 -3.22 0.67 10.15
C LYS A 179 -3.90 0.31 11.47
N THR A 180 -3.61 -0.84 12.09
CA THR A 180 -4.08 -1.13 13.46
C THR A 180 -3.46 -0.18 14.48
N ASN A 181 -2.25 0.33 14.21
CA ASN A 181 -1.64 1.37 15.04
C ASN A 181 -2.49 2.65 15.11
N LEU A 182 -3.30 2.95 14.07
CA LEU A 182 -4.26 4.05 14.14
C LEU A 182 -5.35 3.77 15.19
N LEU A 183 -5.92 2.56 15.24
CA LEU A 183 -6.89 2.24 16.30
C LEU A 183 -6.33 2.36 17.71
N ALA A 184 -5.06 2.01 17.90
CA ALA A 184 -4.38 2.21 19.17
C ALA A 184 -4.23 3.70 19.50
N GLN A 185 -3.95 4.56 18.51
CA GLN A 185 -3.87 6.02 18.69
C GLN A 185 -5.20 6.63 19.16
N ILE A 186 -6.33 6.16 18.63
CA ILE A 186 -7.67 6.60 19.07
C ILE A 186 -8.19 5.86 20.31
N GLY A 187 -7.37 5.00 20.93
CA GLY A 187 -7.73 4.27 22.15
C GLY A 187 -8.88 3.29 21.98
N LEU A 188 -9.08 2.77 20.75
CA LEU A 188 -10.06 1.70 20.49
C LEU A 188 -9.51 0.30 20.79
N ILE A 189 -8.19 0.14 20.74
CA ILE A 189 -7.48 -1.09 21.08
C ILE A 189 -6.38 -0.71 22.06
N ASP A 190 -6.15 -1.56 23.07
CA ASP A 190 -5.01 -1.40 23.97
C ASP A 190 -3.71 -1.52 23.16
N GLY A 191 -2.81 -0.54 23.32
CA GLY A 191 -1.51 -0.50 22.63
C GLY A 191 -0.50 -1.53 23.14
N GLU A 192 -0.98 -2.59 23.81
CA GLU A 192 -0.11 -3.67 24.28
C GLU A 192 0.48 -4.41 23.10
N VAL A 193 1.81 -4.46 23.06
CA VAL A 193 2.54 -5.14 21.99
C VAL A 193 2.40 -6.64 22.19
N LEU A 194 1.44 -7.24 21.47
CA LEU A 194 1.17 -8.68 21.54
C LEU A 194 2.27 -9.55 20.90
N TRP A 195 3.10 -8.96 20.03
CA TRP A 195 4.18 -9.67 19.34
C TRP A 195 5.35 -8.73 19.02
N THR A 196 6.53 -9.01 19.58
CA THR A 196 7.80 -8.39 19.21
C THR A 196 8.70 -9.41 18.53
N THR A 197 9.13 -9.12 17.30
CA THR A 197 10.14 -9.94 16.62
C THR A 197 11.54 -9.71 17.21
N GLU A 198 11.72 -8.69 18.06
CA GLU A 198 12.95 -8.45 18.85
C GLU A 198 13.38 -9.67 19.67
N ALA A 199 12.42 -10.50 20.11
CA ALA A 199 12.71 -11.74 20.83
C ALA A 199 13.43 -12.78 19.95
N ILE A 200 13.31 -12.68 18.61
CA ILE A 200 13.90 -13.61 17.64
C ILE A 200 15.07 -12.95 16.89
N PHE A 201 14.97 -11.66 16.56
CA PHE A 201 16.02 -10.86 15.93
C PHE A 201 16.29 -9.62 16.79
N SER A 202 17.23 -9.72 17.73
CA SER A 202 17.57 -8.57 18.58
C SER A 202 18.27 -7.48 17.77
N GLU A 203 17.84 -6.23 17.92
CA GLU A 203 18.45 -5.05 17.27
C GLU A 203 19.91 -4.79 17.67
N GLN A 204 20.44 -5.53 18.65
CA GLN A 204 21.85 -5.51 19.04
C GLN A 204 22.76 -6.37 18.16
N THR A 205 22.18 -7.16 17.24
CA THR A 205 22.95 -7.88 16.23
C THR A 205 22.99 -7.10 14.94
N VAL A 206 24.11 -7.18 14.20
CA VAL A 206 24.32 -6.49 12.91
C VAL A 206 23.17 -6.74 11.91
N VAL A 207 22.47 -7.86 12.04
CA VAL A 207 21.33 -8.25 11.20
C VAL A 207 20.04 -7.51 11.55
N GLY A 208 19.89 -7.00 12.79
CA GLY A 208 18.74 -6.21 13.23
C GLY A 208 18.93 -4.69 13.11
N HIS A 209 20.12 -4.23 12.72
CA HIS A 209 20.44 -2.81 12.53
C HIS A 209 20.39 -2.37 11.05
N VAL A 210 19.97 -3.27 10.15
CA VAL A 210 19.85 -3.02 8.70
C VAL A 210 18.38 -3.04 8.31
#